data_AF-A0A836VE85-F1
#
_entry.id   AF-A0A836VE85-F1
#
_cell.length_a   1.000
_cell.length_b   1.000
_cell.length_c   1.000
_cell.angle_alpha   90.00
_cell.angle_beta   90.00
_cell.angle_gamma   90.00
#
_symmetry.space_group_name_H-M   'P 1'
#
loop_
_entity.id
_entity.type
_entity.pdbx_description
1 polymer ?
#
loop_
_entity_poly.entity_id
_entity_poly.type
_entity_poly.pdbx_seq_one_letter_code
_entity_poly.pdbx_strand_id
1 'polypeptide(L)'
;MSLQFEKINSVLSEKRIKLHIFEPSNRKIWTVVGTEKEYWLDPYLDFCSCPGYYFNNECYHLDTLTVAIEVDKGVIEPKKLDLAKNKIEIITFSDHEYEDFIAGLLSDL
;
A
#
# COMPACT_ATOMS: atom_id res chain seq x y z
N MET A 1 7.98 -11.37 -20.61
CA MET A 1 7.24 -10.95 -19.40
C MET A 1 7.91 -9.70 -18.89
N SER A 2 7.17 -8.62 -18.67
CA SER A 2 7.72 -7.34 -18.26
C SER A 2 8.18 -7.39 -16.79
N LEU A 3 9.39 -6.89 -16.51
CA LEU A 3 9.98 -6.80 -15.16
C LEU A 3 9.04 -6.13 -14.12
N GLN A 4 8.14 -5.26 -14.59
CA GLN A 4 7.13 -4.60 -13.76
C GLN A 4 6.10 -5.58 -13.20
N PHE A 5 5.69 -6.58 -13.97
CA PHE A 5 4.74 -7.60 -13.53
C PHE A 5 5.32 -8.49 -12.43
N GLU A 6 6.60 -8.83 -12.52
CA GLU A 6 7.29 -9.62 -11.48
C GLU A 6 7.40 -8.85 -10.16
N LYS A 7 7.71 -7.54 -10.23
CA LYS A 7 7.76 -6.67 -9.03
C LYS A 7 6.40 -6.53 -8.37
N ILE A 8 5.35 -6.28 -9.15
CA ILE A 8 3.97 -6.20 -8.65
C ILE A 8 3.60 -7.52 -7.96
N ASN A 9 3.92 -8.66 -8.57
CA ASN A 9 3.63 -9.96 -7.98
C ASN A 9 4.37 -10.24 -6.67
N SER A 10 5.66 -9.91 -6.58
CA SER A 10 6.43 -10.05 -5.34
C SER A 10 5.80 -9.21 -4.21
N VAL A 11 5.56 -7.92 -4.46
CA VAL A 11 4.96 -6.99 -3.46
C VAL A 11 3.59 -7.48 -3.00
N LEU A 12 2.77 -7.94 -3.94
CA LEU A 12 1.44 -8.47 -3.66
C LEU A 12 1.49 -9.86 -2.98
N SER A 13 2.51 -10.68 -3.22
CA SER A 13 2.65 -12.00 -2.58
C SER A 13 3.15 -11.91 -1.14
N GLU A 14 3.93 -10.88 -0.84
CA GLU A 14 4.57 -10.63 0.46
C GLU A 14 3.69 -9.81 1.42
N LYS A 15 2.42 -9.52 1.06
CA LYS A 15 1.48 -8.68 1.85
C LYS A 15 2.08 -7.33 2.27
N ARG A 16 2.78 -6.69 1.34
CA ARG A 16 3.52 -5.46 1.65
C ARG A 16 2.61 -4.23 1.73
N ILE A 17 1.33 -4.33 1.37
CA ILE A 17 0.37 -3.22 1.46
C ILE A 17 -0.38 -3.33 2.79
N LYS A 18 -0.39 -2.23 3.55
CA LYS A 18 -1.11 -2.13 4.82
C LYS A 18 -2.10 -0.98 4.80
N LEU A 19 -3.24 -1.21 5.45
CA LEU A 19 -4.25 -0.20 5.76
C LEU A 19 -4.34 -0.05 7.27
N HIS A 20 -3.89 1.10 7.77
CA HIS A 20 -3.95 1.47 9.18
C HIS A 20 -5.24 2.26 9.43
N ILE A 21 -6.12 1.76 10.28
CA ILE A 21 -7.41 2.37 10.63
C ILE A 21 -7.32 2.88 12.07
N PHE A 22 -7.62 4.16 12.30
CA PHE A 22 -7.63 4.75 13.63
C PHE A 22 -9.07 4.92 14.11
N GLU A 23 -9.39 4.38 15.28
CA GLU A 23 -10.71 4.46 15.89
C GLU A 23 -10.72 5.42 17.09
N PRO A 24 -11.81 6.19 17.30
CA PRO A 24 -13.09 6.11 16.60
C PRO A 24 -13.21 6.98 15.35
N SER A 25 -12.22 7.82 15.00
CA SER A 25 -12.34 8.75 13.87
C SER A 25 -12.50 8.07 12.50
N ASN A 26 -12.13 6.79 12.41
CA ASN A 26 -12.06 6.02 11.17
C ASN A 26 -11.10 6.65 10.14
N ARG A 27 -10.05 7.36 10.63
CA ARG A 27 -8.94 7.82 9.78
C ARG A 27 -8.23 6.60 9.19
N LYS A 28 -7.79 6.72 7.95
CA LYS A 28 -7.16 5.65 7.19
C LYS A 28 -5.83 6.12 6.63
N ILE A 29 -4.78 5.35 6.87
CA ILE A 29 -3.47 5.58 6.27
C ILE A 29 -3.07 4.32 5.51
N TRP A 30 -2.65 4.50 4.26
CA TRP A 30 -2.11 3.42 3.45
C TRP A 30 -0.59 3.46 3.47
N THR A 31 0.03 2.30 3.64
CA THR A 31 1.47 2.15 3.48
C THR A 31 1.82 0.95 2.62
N VAL A 32 3.02 1.00 2.05
CA VAL A 32 3.64 -0.12 1.35
C VAL A 32 5.06 -0.32 1.83
N VAL A 33 5.39 -1.54 2.22
CA VAL A 33 6.76 -1.92 2.54
C VAL A 33 7.54 -2.01 1.23
N GLY A 34 8.47 -1.07 1.02
CA GLY A 34 9.42 -1.10 -0.09
C GLY A 34 10.70 -1.86 0.29
N THR A 35 11.64 -2.00 -0.64
CA THR A 35 12.88 -2.78 -0.39
C THR A 35 13.72 -2.22 0.75
N GLU A 36 13.77 -0.89 0.90
CA GLU A 36 14.60 -0.22 1.90
C GLU A 36 13.79 0.24 3.11
N LYS A 37 12.60 0.80 2.88
CA LYS A 37 11.74 1.38 3.90
C LYS A 37 10.26 1.31 3.53
N GLU A 38 9.42 1.67 4.48
CA GLU A 38 7.98 1.80 4.28
C GLU A 38 7.65 3.18 3.68
N TYR A 39 6.74 3.18 2.72
CA TYR A 39 6.26 4.39 2.03
C TYR A 39 4.78 4.55 2.29
N TRP A 40 4.30 5.79 2.40
CA TRP A 40 2.88 6.05 2.51
C TRP A 40 2.27 6.33 1.14
N LEU A 41 0.99 6.03 1.02
CA LEU A 41 0.23 6.10 -0.21
C LEU A 41 -1.05 6.89 0.03
N ASP A 42 -1.49 7.62 -0.98
CA ASP A 42 -2.84 8.18 -1.05
C ASP A 42 -3.53 7.71 -2.34
N PRO A 43 -4.47 6.74 -2.27
CA PRO A 43 -5.18 6.25 -3.45
C PRO A 43 -6.14 7.28 -4.07
N TYR A 44 -6.55 8.31 -3.34
CA TYR A 44 -7.46 9.34 -3.88
C TYR A 44 -6.71 10.40 -4.67
N LEU A 45 -5.45 10.66 -4.30
CA LEU A 45 -4.57 11.61 -4.97
C LEU A 45 -3.60 10.95 -5.96
N ASP A 46 -3.65 9.61 -6.08
CA ASP A 46 -2.71 8.81 -6.87
C ASP A 46 -1.25 9.15 -6.51
N PHE A 47 -0.97 9.15 -5.21
CA PHE A 47 0.30 9.61 -4.66
C PHE A 47 1.04 8.50 -3.93
N CYS A 48 2.36 8.45 -4.13
CA CYS A 48 3.27 7.59 -3.37
C CYS A 48 4.46 8.40 -2.88
N SER A 49 4.82 8.22 -1.60
CA SER A 49 5.97 8.92 -1.01
C SER A 49 7.33 8.38 -1.43
N CYS A 50 7.40 7.41 -2.36
CA CYS A 50 8.65 6.83 -2.78
C CYS A 50 9.46 7.76 -3.71
N PRO A 51 10.80 7.65 -3.72
CA PRO A 51 11.64 8.43 -4.63
C PRO A 51 11.25 8.25 -6.10
N GLY A 52 10.86 7.03 -6.49
CA GLY A 52 10.45 6.74 -7.87
C GLY A 52 9.30 7.62 -8.36
N TYR A 53 8.29 7.81 -7.50
CA TYR A 53 7.18 8.72 -7.78
C TYR A 53 7.64 10.18 -7.74
N TYR A 54 8.43 10.59 -6.74
CA TYR A 54 8.94 11.96 -6.65
C TYR A 54 9.66 12.41 -7.94
N PHE A 55 10.47 11.54 -8.55
CA PHE A 55 11.22 11.87 -9.75
C PHE A 55 10.45 11.70 -11.07
N ASN A 56 9.44 10.82 -11.13
CA ASN A 56 8.79 10.44 -12.40
C ASN A 56 7.27 10.60 -12.41
N ASN A 57 6.64 10.97 -11.29
CA ASN A 57 5.19 10.95 -11.04
C ASN A 57 4.51 9.59 -11.28
N GLU A 58 5.29 8.50 -11.37
CA GLU A 58 4.80 7.14 -11.59
C GLU A 58 5.62 6.16 -10.75
N CYS A 59 4.97 5.13 -10.20
CA CYS A 59 5.68 4.03 -9.55
C CYS A 59 4.84 2.76 -9.49
N TYR A 60 5.51 1.60 -9.46
CA TYR A 60 4.84 0.30 -9.38
C TYR A 60 4.06 0.09 -8.08
N HIS A 61 4.29 0.91 -7.04
CA HIS A 61 3.55 0.81 -5.78
C HIS A 61 2.09 1.22 -5.95
N LEU A 62 1.81 2.25 -6.76
CA LEU A 62 0.45 2.69 -7.06
C LEU A 62 -0.29 1.67 -7.91
N ASP A 63 0.37 1.11 -8.92
CA ASP A 63 -0.15 -0.01 -9.71
C ASP A 63 -0.57 -1.18 -8.80
N THR A 64 0.33 -1.52 -7.86
CA THR A 64 0.13 -2.60 -6.89
C THR A 64 -1.05 -2.31 -5.96
N LEU A 65 -1.16 -1.08 -5.43
CA LEU A 65 -2.27 -0.67 -4.58
C LEU A 65 -3.61 -0.73 -5.31
N THR A 66 -3.65 -0.24 -6.55
CA THR A 66 -4.84 -0.25 -7.40
C THR A 66 -5.34 -1.67 -7.60
N VAL A 67 -4.46 -2.57 -8.03
CA VAL A 67 -4.80 -3.99 -8.21
C VAL A 67 -5.27 -4.62 -6.90
N ALA A 68 -4.62 -4.33 -5.77
CA ALA A 68 -5.03 -4.87 -4.48
C ALA A 68 -6.44 -4.42 -4.09
N ILE A 69 -6.77 -3.14 -4.25
CA ILE A 69 -8.09 -2.57 -3.96
C ILE A 69 -9.16 -3.15 -4.89
N GLU A 70 -8.86 -3.30 -6.19
CA GLU A 70 -9.81 -3.84 -7.17
C GLU A 70 -10.10 -5.33 -6.95
N VAL A 71 -9.08 -6.10 -6.55
CA VAL A 71 -9.24 -7.51 -6.15
C VAL A 71 -10.06 -7.62 -4.86
N ASP A 72 -9.79 -6.78 -3.86
CA ASP A 72 -10.54 -6.76 -2.60
C ASP A 72 -12.02 -6.42 -2.80
N LYS A 73 -12.30 -5.46 -3.69
CA LYS A 73 -13.67 -5.09 -4.12
C LYS A 73 -14.36 -6.16 -4.97
N GLY A 74 -13.66 -7.21 -5.40
CA GLY A 74 -14.19 -8.24 -6.29
C GLY A 74 -14.45 -7.78 -7.72
N VAL A 75 -13.84 -6.66 -8.16
CA VAL A 75 -13.94 -6.15 -9.54
C VAL A 75 -13.09 -6.98 -10.49
N ILE A 76 -11.92 -7.41 -10.02
CA ILE A 76 -11.01 -8.29 -10.77
C ILE A 76 -11.12 -9.71 -10.23
N GLU A 77 -11.52 -10.65 -11.09
CA GLU A 77 -11.41 -12.07 -10.78
C GLU A 77 -9.92 -12.47 -10.72
N PRO A 78 -9.46 -13.15 -9.65
CA PRO A 78 -8.09 -13.64 -9.57
C PRO A 78 -7.87 -14.77 -10.58
N LYS A 79 -7.60 -14.42 -11.85
CA LYS A 79 -7.25 -15.39 -12.89
C LYS A 79 -5.79 -15.77 -12.77
N LYS A 80 -5.54 -17.02 -12.36
CA LYS A 80 -4.31 -17.79 -12.63
C LYS A 80 -2.99 -17.10 -12.28
N LEU A 81 -3.01 -16.28 -11.24
CA LEU A 81 -1.82 -15.71 -10.64
C LEU A 81 -1.95 -16.00 -9.15
N ASP A 82 -0.84 -16.29 -8.49
CA ASP A 82 -0.72 -16.60 -7.06
C ASP A 82 -1.13 -15.42 -6.15
N LEU A 83 -2.11 -14.60 -6.59
CA LEU A 83 -2.90 -13.71 -5.78
C LEU A 83 -3.87 -14.51 -4.90
N ALA A 84 -3.32 -15.21 -3.91
CA ALA A 84 -4.10 -15.70 -2.81
C ALA A 84 -4.85 -14.52 -2.17
N LYS A 85 -6.17 -14.71 -1.97
CA LYS A 85 -7.06 -13.77 -1.29
C LYS A 85 -6.41 -13.26 0.00
N ASN A 86 -6.63 -11.98 0.31
CA ASN A 86 -6.16 -11.27 1.51
C ASN A 86 -4.73 -10.66 1.39
N LYS A 87 -4.58 -9.66 0.53
CA LYS A 87 -3.29 -8.97 0.23
C LYS A 87 -3.04 -7.67 0.98
N ILE A 88 -4.10 -7.08 1.50
CA ILE A 88 -4.02 -5.86 2.30
C ILE A 88 -4.06 -6.29 3.75
N GLU A 89 -2.99 -6.01 4.49
CA GLU A 89 -2.98 -6.18 5.93
C GLU A 89 -3.74 -5.01 6.56
N ILE A 90 -4.79 -5.30 7.33
CA ILE A 90 -5.56 -4.27 8.06
C ILE A 90 -5.07 -4.26 9.51
N ILE A 91 -4.67 -3.09 9.97
CA ILE A 91 -4.19 -2.85 11.34
C ILE A 91 -5.05 -1.75 11.95
N THR A 92 -5.59 -2.00 13.14
CA THR A 92 -6.42 -1.02 13.84
C THR A 92 -5.65 -0.42 15.01
N PHE A 93 -5.69 0.89 15.12
CA PHE A 93 -5.09 1.69 16.19
C PHE A 93 -6.16 2.53 16.90
N SER A 94 -5.83 3.00 18.09
CA SER A 94 -6.56 4.08 18.75
C SER A 94 -6.20 5.43 18.12
N ASP A 95 -7.15 6.36 18.04
CA ASP A 95 -6.91 7.75 17.64
C ASP A 95 -5.82 8.43 18.49
N HIS A 96 -5.62 7.98 19.73
CA HIS A 96 -4.54 8.46 20.59
C HIS A 96 -3.13 8.14 20.05
N GLU A 97 -3.00 7.13 19.19
CA GLU A 97 -1.75 6.70 18.59
C GLU A 97 -1.48 7.40 17.24
N TYR A 98 -2.42 8.23 16.74
CA TYR A 98 -2.34 8.82 15.41
C TYR A 98 -1.10 9.72 15.23
N GLU A 99 -0.88 10.64 16.16
CA GLU A 99 0.23 11.59 16.06
C GLU A 99 1.58 10.88 16.15
N ASP A 100 1.71 9.91 17.07
CA ASP A 100 2.93 9.12 17.22
C ASP A 100 3.20 8.27 15.97
N PHE A 101 2.15 7.67 15.38
CA PHE A 101 2.26 6.92 14.15
C PHE A 101 2.73 7.80 12.98
N ILE A 102 2.11 8.97 12.80
CA ILE A 102 2.50 9.93 11.75
C ILE A 102 3.93 10.41 11.96
N ALA A 103 4.31 10.74 13.19
CA ALA A 103 5.66 11.19 13.51
C ALA A 103 6.70 10.11 13.15
N GLY A 104 6.43 8.84 13.50
CA GLY A 104 7.27 7.71 13.12
C GLY A 104 7.39 7.56 11.59
N LEU A 105 6.24 7.53 10.90
CA LEU A 105 6.17 7.38 9.45
C LEU A 105 6.93 8.49 8.69
N LEU A 106 6.88 9.72 9.18
CA LEU A 106 7.57 10.86 8.58
C LEU A 106 9.04 10.95 8.99
N SER A 107 9.43 10.43 10.16
CA SER A 107 10.83 10.41 10.60
C SER A 107 11.70 9.48 9.74
N ASP A 108 11.09 8.46 9.12
CA ASP A 108 11.75 7.52 8.23
C ASP A 108 11.84 8.02 6.77
N LEU A 109 11.26 9.18 6.46
CA LEU A 109 11.12 9.73 5.10
C LEU A 109 12.34 10.54 4.65
#